data_AF-A0A7J7K503-F1
#
_entry.id   AF-A0A7J7K503-F1
#
_cell.length_a   1.000
_cell.length_b   1.000
_cell.length_c   1.000
_cell.angle_alpha   90.00
_cell.angle_beta   90.00
_cell.angle_gamma   90.00
#
_symmetry.space_group_name_H-M   'P 1'
#
loop_
_entity.id
_entity.type
_entity.pdbx_description
1 polymer ?
#
loop_
_entity_poly.entity_id
_entity_poly.type
_entity_poly.pdbx_seq_one_letter_code
_entity_poly.pdbx_strand_id
1 'polypeptide(L)'
;MDKTELEALYNWAQIKPSTNQVNLASCCVMPPELVEYAQENGIQLLTHNDPQEILTGMRRGWTLHYVVRYTNLMKLRGVIKSKGYLMRALRDVRGKRAF
;
A
#
# COMPACT_ATOMS: atom_id res chain seq x y z
N MET A 1 -0.50 -8.13 -2.63
CA MET A 1 -0.05 -8.86 -3.82
C MET A 1 -0.38 -10.33 -3.63
N ASP A 2 -0.74 -11.01 -4.71
CA ASP A 2 -0.93 -12.47 -4.71
C ASP A 2 0.42 -13.22 -4.76
N LYS A 3 0.39 -14.56 -4.82
CA LYS A 3 1.61 -15.38 -4.84
C LYS A 3 2.45 -15.11 -6.09
N THR A 4 1.83 -15.10 -7.27
CA THR A 4 2.54 -14.99 -8.55
C THR A 4 3.23 -13.64 -8.69
N GLU A 5 2.54 -12.56 -8.30
CA GLU A 5 3.10 -11.21 -8.24
C GLU A 5 4.27 -11.13 -7.25
N LEU A 6 4.10 -11.72 -6.05
CA LEU A 6 5.14 -11.73 -5.02
C LEU A 6 6.38 -12.48 -5.48
N GLU A 7 6.20 -13.65 -6.11
CA GLU A 7 7.29 -14.48 -6.60
C GLU A 7 8.06 -13.78 -7.73
N ALA A 8 7.36 -13.15 -8.68
CA ALA A 8 7.99 -12.37 -9.73
C ALA A 8 8.80 -11.20 -9.16
N LEU A 9 8.24 -10.45 -8.20
CA LEU A 9 8.93 -9.37 -7.51
C LEU A 9 10.16 -9.87 -6.75
N TYR A 10 10.00 -10.98 -6.02
CA TYR A 10 11.07 -11.58 -5.23
C TYR A 10 12.25 -11.99 -6.11
N ASN A 11 11.99 -12.63 -7.25
CA ASN A 11 13.01 -13.04 -8.20
C ASN A 11 13.71 -11.86 -8.87
N TRP A 12 12.96 -10.81 -9.23
CA TRP A 12 13.50 -9.60 -9.85
C TRP A 12 14.33 -8.74 -8.90
N ALA A 13 13.92 -8.62 -7.64
CA ALA A 13 14.54 -7.70 -6.69
C ALA A 13 15.93 -8.16 -6.23
N GLN A 14 16.90 -7.25 -6.26
CA GLN A 14 18.24 -7.47 -5.66
C GLN A 14 18.15 -7.56 -4.13
N ILE A 15 17.38 -6.67 -3.52
CA ILE A 15 17.08 -6.69 -2.09
C ILE A 15 15.72 -7.39 -1.91
N LYS A 16 15.72 -8.54 -1.23
CA LYS A 16 14.50 -9.33 -1.06
C LYS A 16 13.52 -8.63 -0.10
N PRO A 17 12.22 -8.60 -0.42
CA PRO A 17 11.22 -8.01 0.46
C PRO A 17 11.08 -8.85 1.73
N SER A 18 11.17 -8.22 2.91
CA SER A 18 10.93 -8.88 4.19
C SER A 18 9.44 -8.89 4.60
N THR A 19 8.59 -8.13 3.89
CA THR A 19 7.17 -7.97 4.21
C THR A 19 6.34 -7.89 2.93
N ASN A 20 5.14 -8.50 2.92
CA ASN A 20 4.11 -8.29 1.90
C ASN A 20 2.81 -7.84 2.58
N GLN A 21 2.29 -6.67 2.18
CA GLN A 21 1.00 -6.17 2.66
C GLN A 21 -0.12 -6.62 1.70
N VAL A 22 -1.06 -7.42 2.23
CA VAL A 22 -2.14 -8.05 1.48
C VAL A 22 -3.47 -7.42 1.86
N ASN A 23 -4.25 -7.01 0.86
CA ASN A 23 -5.60 -6.48 1.07
C ASN A 23 -6.59 -7.65 1.19
N LEU A 24 -7.20 -7.83 2.36
CA LEU A 24 -8.25 -8.81 2.58
C LEU A 24 -9.62 -8.17 2.35
N ALA A 25 -9.90 -7.75 1.12
CA ALA A 25 -11.14 -7.06 0.78
C ALA A 25 -12.40 -7.94 0.94
N SER A 26 -12.27 -9.27 1.01
CA SER A 26 -13.42 -10.20 0.91
C SER A 26 -13.37 -11.46 1.77
N CYS A 27 -12.25 -11.79 2.44
CA CYS A 27 -12.12 -13.02 3.22
C CYS A 27 -11.02 -12.89 4.27
N CYS A 28 -11.26 -13.35 5.51
CA CYS A 28 -10.28 -13.37 6.59
C CYS A 28 -9.20 -14.45 6.44
N VAL A 29 -9.30 -15.28 5.40
CA VAL A 29 -8.42 -16.41 5.15
C VAL A 29 -7.44 -16.04 4.05
N MET A 30 -6.16 -16.19 4.36
CA MET A 30 -5.07 -15.97 3.41
C MET A 30 -4.89 -17.22 2.52
N PRO A 31 -4.64 -17.08 1.21
CA PRO A 31 -4.40 -18.23 0.34
C PRO A 31 -3.24 -19.11 0.87
N PRO A 32 -3.43 -20.43 1.05
CA PRO A 32 -2.41 -21.30 1.64
C PRO A 32 -1.08 -21.28 0.89
N GLU A 33 -1.13 -21.25 -0.44
CA GLU A 33 0.03 -21.18 -1.32
C GLU A 33 0.87 -19.89 -1.14
N LEU A 34 0.23 -18.78 -0.78
CA LEU A 34 0.91 -17.52 -0.47
C LEU A 34 1.58 -17.60 0.89
N VAL A 35 0.92 -18.24 1.86
CA VAL A 35 1.45 -18.43 3.22
C VAL A 35 2.70 -19.31 3.18
N GLU A 36 2.65 -20.44 2.47
CA GLU A 36 3.77 -21.37 2.32
C GLU A 36 4.98 -20.68 1.68
N TYR A 37 4.79 -20.04 0.51
CA TYR A 37 5.86 -19.32 -0.17
C TYR A 37 6.50 -18.23 0.70
N ALA A 38 5.67 -17.47 1.42
CA ALA A 38 6.16 -16.41 2.30
C ALA A 38 6.95 -16.97 3.50
N GLN A 39 6.52 -18.11 4.07
CA GLN A 39 7.23 -18.77 5.15
C GLN A 39 8.60 -19.27 4.70
N GLU A 40 8.67 -19.96 3.55
CA GLU A 40 9.92 -20.48 2.98
C GLU A 40 10.95 -19.38 2.72
N ASN A 41 10.49 -18.20 2.30
CA ASN A 41 11.35 -17.07 1.95
C ASN A 41 11.51 -16.05 3.08
N GLY A 42 11.00 -16.32 4.29
CA GLY A 42 11.12 -15.42 5.44
C GLY A 42 10.40 -14.07 5.26
N ILE A 43 9.30 -14.06 4.51
CA ILE A 43 8.49 -12.87 4.21
C ILE A 43 7.33 -12.79 5.20
N GLN A 44 7.22 -11.68 5.93
CA GLN A 44 6.10 -11.43 6.83
C GLN A 44 4.87 -10.98 6.05
N LEU A 45 3.77 -11.73 6.17
CA LEU A 45 2.49 -11.34 5.58
C LEU A 45 1.71 -10.45 6.57
N LEU A 46 1.42 -9.23 6.14
CA LEU A 46 0.67 -8.24 6.90
C LEU A 46 -0.66 -7.98 6.19
N THR A 47 -1.76 -7.93 6.94
CA THR A 47 -3.09 -7.72 6.37
C THR A 47 -3.52 -6.28 6.52
N HIS A 48 -4.23 -5.79 5.51
CA HIS A 48 -4.96 -4.53 5.61
C HIS A 48 -6.32 -4.62 4.91
N ASN A 49 -7.16 -3.62 5.17
CA ASN A 49 -8.48 -3.48 4.57
C ASN A 49 -8.61 -2.03 4.07
N ASP A 50 -7.76 -1.70 3.09
CA ASP A 50 -7.75 -0.36 2.52
C ASP A 50 -8.72 -0.33 1.35
N PRO A 51 -9.38 0.82 1.10
CA PRO A 51 -10.18 0.96 -0.10
C PRO A 51 -9.30 0.73 -1.33
N GLN A 52 -9.84 0.00 -2.32
CA GLN A 52 -9.17 -0.23 -3.59
C GLN A 52 -8.86 1.09 -4.31
N GLU A 53 -9.75 2.08 -4.15
CA GLU A 53 -9.57 3.43 -4.64
C GLU A 53 -9.36 4.39 -3.45
N ILE A 54 -8.10 4.78 -3.21
CA ILE A 54 -7.75 5.71 -2.13
C ILE A 54 -8.12 7.15 -2.49
N LEU A 55 -8.16 7.48 -3.78
CA LEU A 55 -8.43 8.82 -4.28
C LEU A 55 -9.66 8.83 -5.19
N THR A 56 -10.82 9.07 -4.61
CA THR A 56 -12.04 9.31 -5.38
C THR A 56 -12.15 10.80 -5.73
N GLY A 57 -12.13 11.13 -7.03
CA GLY A 57 -12.45 12.48 -7.51
C GLY A 57 -11.31 13.51 -7.45
N MET A 58 -10.11 13.16 -7.94
CA MET A 58 -9.05 14.17 -8.12
C MET A 58 -9.50 15.27 -9.10
N ARG A 59 -9.45 16.53 -8.64
CA ARG A 59 -9.90 17.68 -9.45
C ARG A 59 -9.02 17.84 -10.70
N ARG A 60 -9.63 18.20 -11.83
CA ARG A 60 -8.90 18.52 -13.07
C ARG A 60 -7.85 19.61 -12.81
N GLY A 61 -6.68 19.48 -13.41
CA GLY A 61 -5.55 20.40 -13.21
C GLY A 61 -4.72 20.13 -11.96
N TRP A 62 -4.85 18.96 -11.35
CA TRP A 62 -3.93 18.46 -10.32
C TRP A 62 -3.23 17.20 -10.82
N THR A 63 -1.95 17.06 -10.49
CA THR A 63 -1.12 15.88 -10.76
C THR A 63 -0.74 15.25 -9.43
N LEU A 64 -1.09 13.98 -9.25
CA LEU A 64 -0.71 13.20 -8.08
C LEU A 64 0.80 12.93 -8.10
N HIS A 65 1.47 13.19 -6.98
CA HIS A 65 2.89 12.88 -6.82
C HIS A 65 3.08 11.59 -6.04
N TYR A 66 2.47 11.49 -4.86
CA TYR A 66 2.50 10.28 -4.04
C TYR A 66 1.33 10.27 -3.05
N VAL A 67 1.01 9.06 -2.60
CA VAL A 67 0.14 8.80 -1.46
C VAL A 67 0.92 7.94 -0.47
N VAL A 68 0.88 8.32 0.81
CA VAL A 68 1.52 7.59 1.90
C VAL A 68 0.46 7.19 2.90
N ARG A 69 0.42 5.91 3.26
CA ARG A 69 -0.38 5.43 4.38
C ARG A 69 0.42 5.60 5.69
N TYR A 70 -0.25 6.08 6.73
CA TYR A 70 0.33 6.11 8.08
C TYR A 70 -0.57 5.40 9.10
N THR A 71 0.06 4.83 10.12
CA THR A 71 -0.61 4.21 11.27
C THR A 71 0.15 4.61 12.54
N ASN A 72 -0.53 5.31 13.45
CA ASN A 72 0.00 5.69 14.75
C ASN A 72 -0.36 4.61 15.78
N LEU A 73 0.66 3.93 16.30
CA LEU A 73 0.54 2.82 17.24
C LEU A 73 0.99 3.24 18.65
N MET A 74 0.19 2.92 19.66
CA MET A 74 0.62 2.96 21.06
C MET A 74 1.39 1.68 21.39
N LYS A 75 2.73 1.77 21.39
CA LYS A 75 3.67 0.64 21.47
C LYS A 75 3.35 -0.39 22.58
N LEU A 76 3.02 0.08 23.79
CA LEU A 76 2.82 -0.81 24.95
C LEU A 76 1.44 -1.45 25.03
N ARG A 77 0.49 -1.02 24.20
CA ARG A 77 -0.91 -1.49 24.27
C ARG A 77 -1.39 -2.13 22.97
N GLY A 78 -0.58 -2.10 21.90
CA GLY A 78 -0.99 -2.55 20.58
C GLY A 78 -2.17 -1.76 19.99
N VAL A 79 -2.54 -0.62 20.58
CA VAL A 79 -3.71 0.16 20.17
C VAL A 79 -3.33 1.10 19.03
N ILE A 80 -4.08 1.03 17.93
CA ILE A 80 -3.99 2.00 16.84
C ILE A 80 -4.72 3.28 17.28
N LYS A 81 -3.96 4.36 17.49
CA LYS A 81 -4.52 5.68 17.88
C LYS A 81 -5.15 6.39 16.68
N SER A 82 -4.53 6.31 15.51
CA SER A 82 -5.04 6.89 14.27
C SER A 82 -4.40 6.21 13.07
N LYS A 83 -5.12 6.11 11.96
CA LYS A 83 -4.61 5.66 10.66
C LYS A 83 -5.21 6.51 9.56
N GLY A 84 -4.53 6.65 8.43
CA GLY A 84 -5.03 7.41 7.30
C GLY A 84 -4.02 7.51 6.16
N TYR A 85 -4.30 8.41 5.22
CA TYR A 85 -3.47 8.68 4.07
C TYR A 85 -3.05 10.15 4.03
N LEU A 86 -1.80 10.37 3.64
CA LEU A 86 -1.27 11.67 3.28
C LEU A 86 -1.02 11.68 1.78
N MET A 87 -1.53 12.69 1.09
CA MET A 87 -1.34 12.85 -0.34
C MET A 87 -0.58 14.14 -0.62
N ARG A 88 0.34 14.08 -1.58
CA ARG A 88 0.89 15.27 -2.24
C ARG A 88 0.42 15.31 -3.68
N ALA A 89 -0.23 16.42 -4.03
CA ALA A 89 -0.62 16.73 -5.40
C ALA A 89 -0.12 18.13 -5.76
N LEU A 90 0.29 18.30 -7.02
CA LEU A 90 0.71 19.59 -7.57
C LEU A 90 -0.40 20.11 -8.48
N ARG A 91 -0.73 21.41 -8.34
CA ARG A 91 -1.66 22.05 -9.26
C ARG A 91 -0.92 22.51 -10.50
N ASP A 92 -1.42 22.14 -11.67
CA ASP A 92 -0.94 22.73 -12.91
C ASP A 92 -1.46 24.16 -13.03
N VAL A 93 -0.56 25.12 -12.85
CA VAL A 93 -0.82 26.56 -12.94
C VAL A 93 -0.48 27.15 -14.31
N ARG A 94 -0.09 26.31 -15.29
CA ARG A 94 0.35 26.77 -16.64
C ARG A 94 -0.72 27.43 -17.51
N GLY A 95 -1.94 27.64 -17.00
CA GLY A 95 -3.02 28.35 -17.70
C GLY A 95 -3.39 29.74 -17.16
N LYS A 96 -2.65 30.33 -16.19
CA LYS A 96 -2.98 31.65 -15.60
C LYS A 96 -1.82 32.64 -15.50
N ARG A 97 -0.91 32.65 -16.48
CA ARG A 97 -0.05 33.82 -16.75
C ARG A 97 0.17 33.94 -18.25
N ALA A 98 -0.59 34.82 -18.90
CA ALA A 98 -0.16 35.68 -20.00
C ALA A 98 -1.37 36.47 -20.53
N PHE A 99 -1.30 37.80 -20.33
CA PHE A 99 -2.11 38.91 -20.85
C PHE A 99 -3.55 39.06 -20.39
#